data_AF-A0A8C9CAB7-F1
#
_entry.id   AF-A0A8C9CAB7-F1
#
_cell.length_a   1.000
_cell.length_b   1.000
_cell.length_c   1.000
_cell.angle_alpha   90.00
_cell.angle_beta   90.00
_cell.angle_gamma   90.00
#
_symmetry.space_group_name_H-M   'P 1'
#
loop_
_entity.id
_entity.type
_entity.pdbx_description
1 polymer ?
#
loop_
_entity_poly.entity_id
_entity_poly.type
_entity_poly.pdbx_seq_one_letter_code
_entity_poly.pdbx_strand_id
1 'polypeptide(L)'
;RRKKRRFPEEIQQQVIREIFHLALKRDDNICNFLGGGCLIGGSDYKLIYWRYAALYFVFCGDSSESELGILDLIQDFVETLDKCFENVCELDLIFHTDMVHYVLQEVVMGGMVLDTNMNEIVAQTEAQNRLEKSEGCLSAAPARAMSTVKNISLLEMPRIINIGDLNIKVPNLSQFV
;
A
#
# COMPACT_ATOMS: atom_id res chain seq x y z
N ARG A 1 -7.85 -1.46 -18.06
CA ARG A 1 -6.93 -0.40 -17.56
C ARG A 1 -7.73 0.86 -17.21
N ARG A 2 -8.39 0.92 -16.06
CA ARG A 2 -9.12 2.12 -15.62
C ARG A 2 -8.12 3.13 -15.08
N LYS A 3 -8.11 4.35 -15.63
CA LYS A 3 -7.29 5.47 -15.13
C LYS A 3 -7.66 5.70 -13.66
N LYS A 4 -6.72 5.53 -12.72
CA LYS A 4 -6.84 5.99 -11.33
C LYS A 4 -7.03 7.51 -11.38
N ARG A 5 -8.30 7.97 -11.38
CA ARG A 5 -8.62 9.38 -11.16
C ARG A 5 -8.31 9.63 -9.68
N ARG A 6 -7.22 10.35 -9.40
CA ARG A 6 -7.02 10.89 -8.04
C ARG A 6 -8.20 11.82 -7.77
N PHE A 7 -9.06 11.43 -6.85
CA PHE A 7 -10.11 12.32 -6.37
C PHE A 7 -9.45 13.53 -5.70
N PRO A 8 -10.03 14.74 -5.84
CA PRO A 8 -9.69 15.89 -5.00
C PRO A 8 -9.72 15.50 -3.52
N GLU A 9 -8.81 16.06 -2.73
CA GLU A 9 -8.67 15.76 -1.31
C GLU A 9 -9.98 15.98 -0.53
N GLU A 10 -10.74 17.03 -0.88
CA GLU A 10 -12.06 17.32 -0.32
C GLU A 10 -13.04 16.14 -0.50
N ILE A 11 -13.03 15.53 -1.69
CA ILE A 11 -13.89 14.37 -1.98
C ILE A 11 -13.39 13.14 -1.22
N GLN A 12 -12.08 12.94 -1.10
CA GLN A 12 -11.53 11.84 -0.30
C GLN A 12 -11.95 11.95 1.17
N GLN A 13 -11.86 13.13 1.76
CA GLN A 13 -12.30 13.37 3.13
C GLN A 13 -13.82 13.15 3.29
N GLN A 14 -14.61 13.55 2.30
CA GLN A 14 -16.06 13.33 2.30
C GLN A 14 -16.41 11.84 2.23
N VAL A 15 -15.71 11.08 1.37
CA VAL A 15 -15.83 9.63 1.28
C VAL A 15 -15.48 8.95 2.61
N ILE A 16 -14.36 9.32 3.23
CA ILE A 16 -13.94 8.76 4.52
C ILE A 16 -15.01 9.01 5.60
N ARG A 17 -15.58 10.23 5.67
CA ARG A 17 -16.66 10.56 6.61
C ARG A 17 -17.91 9.73 6.36
N GLU A 18 -18.28 9.52 5.10
CA GLU A 18 -19.43 8.70 4.73
C GLU A 18 -19.23 7.24 5.16
N ILE A 19 -18.06 6.66 4.84
CA ILE A 19 -17.70 5.28 5.25
C ILE A 19 -17.76 5.14 6.76
N PHE A 20 -17.15 6.06 7.49
CA PHE A 20 -17.12 6.03 8.95
C PHE A 20 -18.53 6.07 9.56
N HIS A 21 -19.41 6.92 9.01
CA HIS A 21 -20.78 7.02 9.46
C HIS A 21 -21.59 5.75 9.16
N LEU A 22 -21.35 5.13 8.01
CA LEU A 22 -22.01 3.89 7.60
C LEU A 22 -21.52 2.67 8.39
N ALA A 23 -20.23 2.61 8.74
CA ALA A 23 -19.65 1.51 9.51
C ALA A 23 -20.00 1.60 11.01
N LEU A 24 -19.90 2.78 11.63
CA LEU A 24 -20.11 2.94 13.08
C LEU A 24 -21.56 2.87 13.53
N LYS A 25 -22.52 3.19 12.65
CA LYS A 25 -23.95 3.13 12.99
C LYS A 25 -24.51 1.71 12.99
N ARG A 26 -23.74 0.72 12.54
CA ARG A 26 -24.21 -0.67 12.44
C ARG A 26 -23.95 -1.40 13.74
N ASP A 27 -24.90 -2.25 14.09
CA ASP A 27 -24.78 -3.20 15.19
C ASP A 27 -23.74 -4.27 14.84
N ASP A 28 -23.01 -4.75 15.85
CA ASP A 28 -21.93 -5.73 15.69
C ASP A 28 -22.40 -7.09 15.14
N ASN A 29 -23.72 -7.35 15.19
CA ASN A 29 -24.33 -8.59 14.70
C ASN A 29 -24.72 -8.57 13.21
N ILE A 30 -24.38 -7.50 12.48
CA ILE A 30 -24.77 -7.32 11.08
C ILE A 30 -23.58 -7.66 10.16
N CYS A 31 -23.88 -8.08 8.93
CA CYS A 31 -22.86 -8.49 7.95
C CYS A 31 -21.77 -7.45 7.68
N ASN A 32 -20.57 -7.95 7.38
CA ASN A 32 -19.35 -7.22 7.04
C ASN A 32 -19.36 -6.52 5.67
N PHE A 33 -20.51 -6.47 5.01
CA PHE A 33 -20.66 -5.98 3.63
C PHE A 33 -21.58 -4.76 3.60
N LEU A 34 -21.11 -3.70 2.96
CA LEU A 34 -21.87 -2.49 2.70
C LEU A 34 -21.93 -2.26 1.19
N GLY A 35 -23.11 -1.90 0.69
CA GLY A 35 -23.19 -1.30 -0.64
C GLY A 35 -22.41 0.01 -0.66
N GLY A 36 -21.58 0.22 -1.69
CA GLY A 36 -20.82 1.44 -1.87
C GLY A 36 -21.74 2.66 -1.89
N GLY A 37 -21.39 3.69 -1.13
CA GLY A 37 -22.08 4.97 -1.16
C GLY A 37 -22.04 5.62 -2.54
N CYS A 38 -22.91 6.60 -2.77
CA CYS A 38 -22.98 7.33 -4.03
C CYS A 38 -21.62 7.95 -4.43
N LEU A 39 -20.80 8.32 -3.44
CA LEU A 39 -19.50 8.97 -3.65
C LEU A 39 -18.35 8.02 -4.02
N ILE A 40 -18.49 6.71 -3.78
CA ILE A 40 -17.43 5.72 -4.03
C ILE A 40 -17.53 5.10 -5.43
N GLY A 41 -18.63 5.36 -6.13
CA GLY A 41 -18.89 4.83 -7.47
C GLY A 41 -20.27 4.19 -7.62
N GLY A 42 -21.18 4.41 -6.66
CA GLY A 42 -22.54 3.90 -6.70
C GLY A 42 -22.65 2.41 -6.38
N SER A 43 -23.70 1.78 -6.89
CA SER A 43 -24.04 0.36 -6.62
C SER A 43 -23.01 -0.66 -7.11
N ASP A 44 -22.07 -0.24 -7.96
CA ASP A 44 -21.09 -1.11 -8.61
C ASP A 44 -19.88 -1.41 -7.71
N TYR A 45 -19.75 -0.68 -6.59
CA TYR A 45 -18.72 -0.88 -5.59
C TYR A 45 -19.34 -1.36 -4.29
N LYS A 46 -18.60 -2.21 -3.58
CA LYS A 46 -18.97 -2.73 -2.27
C LYS A 46 -17.84 -2.46 -1.29
N LEU A 47 -18.19 -2.09 -0.08
CA LEU A 47 -17.25 -1.96 1.03
C LEU A 47 -17.32 -3.23 1.86
N ILE A 48 -16.16 -3.81 2.09
CA ILE A 48 -15.96 -4.98 2.93
C ILE A 48 -15.15 -4.49 4.12
N TYR A 49 -15.63 -4.75 5.33
CA TYR A 49 -14.92 -4.32 6.54
C TYR A 49 -14.81 -5.43 7.58
N TRP A 50 -13.78 -5.33 8.42
CA TRP A 50 -13.64 -6.17 9.60
C TRP A 50 -13.21 -5.33 10.80
N ARG A 51 -13.74 -5.67 11.98
CA ARG A 51 -13.37 -5.02 13.24
C ARG A 51 -12.43 -5.91 14.06
N TYR A 52 -11.23 -5.41 14.34
CA TYR A 52 -10.29 -6.01 15.29
C TYR A 52 -10.17 -5.09 16.51
N ALA A 53 -10.77 -5.49 17.64
CA ALA A 53 -10.91 -4.66 18.84
C ALA A 53 -11.52 -3.28 18.54
N ALA A 54 -10.76 -2.19 18.67
CA ALA A 54 -11.21 -0.83 18.38
C ALA A 54 -10.86 -0.35 16.95
N LEU A 55 -10.19 -1.17 16.14
CA LEU A 55 -9.78 -0.84 14.78
C LEU A 55 -10.75 -1.41 13.74
N TYR A 56 -11.04 -0.61 12.72
CA TYR A 56 -11.81 -1.01 11.54
C TYR A 56 -10.91 -1.04 10.32
N PHE A 57 -10.81 -2.20 9.67
CA PHE A 57 -10.15 -2.37 8.40
C PHE A 57 -11.22 -2.40 7.31
N VAL A 58 -11.11 -1.53 6.32
CA VAL A 58 -12.13 -1.37 5.27
C VAL A 58 -11.46 -1.43 3.90
N PHE A 59 -11.94 -2.34 3.06
CA PHE A 59 -11.55 -2.48 1.66
C PHE A 59 -12.75 -2.16 0.77
N CYS A 60 -12.46 -1.64 -0.42
CA CYS A 60 -13.47 -1.40 -1.45
C CYS A 60 -13.21 -2.34 -2.62
N GLY A 61 -14.17 -3.23 -2.89
CA GLY A 61 -14.18 -4.09 -4.07
C GLY A 61 -15.18 -3.57 -5.10
N ASP A 62 -15.01 -3.95 -6.36
CA ASP A 62 -16.06 -3.81 -7.36
C ASP A 62 -16.97 -5.05 -7.37
N SER A 63 -18.02 -5.03 -8.19
CA SER A 63 -18.93 -6.17 -8.32
C SER A 63 -18.31 -7.43 -8.94
N SER A 64 -17.07 -7.36 -9.44
CA SER A 64 -16.37 -8.50 -10.03
C SER A 64 -15.51 -9.26 -9.03
N GLU A 65 -15.13 -8.60 -7.93
CA GLU A 65 -14.39 -9.24 -6.84
C GLU A 65 -15.31 -10.01 -5.89
N SER A 66 -14.80 -11.12 -5.34
CA SER A 66 -15.50 -11.91 -4.32
C SER A 66 -15.41 -11.21 -2.97
N GLU A 67 -16.55 -11.00 -2.30
CA GLU A 67 -16.53 -10.36 -0.99
C GLU A 67 -15.83 -11.21 0.07
N LEU A 68 -15.90 -12.54 -0.04
CA LEU A 68 -15.17 -13.46 0.84
C LEU A 68 -13.66 -13.42 0.57
N GLY A 69 -13.24 -13.30 -0.68
CA GLY A 69 -11.81 -13.18 -1.01
C GLY A 69 -11.20 -11.88 -0.46
N ILE A 70 -11.98 -10.79 -0.44
CA ILE A 70 -11.56 -9.54 0.20
C ILE A 70 -11.52 -9.67 1.73
N LEU A 71 -12.45 -10.42 2.33
CA LEU A 71 -12.40 -10.71 3.78
C LEU A 71 -11.14 -11.50 4.15
N ASP A 72 -10.81 -12.55 3.40
CA ASP A 72 -9.60 -13.35 3.60
C ASP A 72 -8.35 -12.47 3.45
N LEU A 73 -8.34 -11.55 2.47
CA LEU A 73 -7.26 -10.59 2.28
C LEU A 73 -7.10 -9.61 3.47
N ILE A 74 -8.21 -9.14 4.05
CA ILE A 74 -8.16 -8.31 5.26
C ILE A 74 -7.54 -9.11 6.42
N GLN A 75 -7.91 -10.38 6.55
CA GLN A 75 -7.34 -11.25 7.58
C GLN A 75 -5.84 -11.47 7.37
N ASP A 76 -5.42 -11.86 6.16
CA ASP A 76 -4.00 -12.04 5.82
C ASP A 76 -3.19 -10.78 6.11
N PHE A 77 -3.75 -9.60 5.79
CA PHE A 77 -3.10 -8.31 6.07
C PHE A 77 -2.93 -8.07 7.56
N VAL A 78 -3.97 -8.28 8.36
CA VAL A 78 -3.92 -8.05 9.81
C VAL A 78 -3.02 -9.06 10.51
N GLU A 79 -3.02 -10.33 10.10
CA GLU A 79 -2.08 -11.33 10.60
C GLU A 79 -0.63 -10.99 10.24
N THR A 80 -0.39 -10.45 9.05
CA THR A 80 0.94 -9.97 8.65
C THR A 80 1.39 -8.80 9.54
N LEU A 81 0.51 -7.84 9.82
CA LEU A 81 0.81 -6.74 10.74
C LEU A 81 1.13 -7.25 12.15
N ASP A 82 0.34 -8.19 12.69
CA ASP A 82 0.58 -8.76 14.02
C ASP A 82 1.96 -9.42 14.13
N LYS A 83 2.40 -10.09 13.06
CA LYS A 83 3.75 -10.67 12.98
C LYS A 83 4.84 -9.61 12.85
N CYS A 84 4.64 -8.58 12.02
CA CYS A 84 5.62 -7.51 11.83
C CYS A 84 5.89 -6.70 13.11
N PHE A 85 4.89 -6.56 13.98
CA PHE A 85 4.97 -5.78 15.22
C PHE A 85 5.10 -6.62 16.50
N GLU A 86 5.17 -7.96 16.39
CA GLU A 86 5.27 -8.88 17.53
C GLU A 86 4.20 -8.64 18.61
N ASN A 87 2.91 -8.85 18.26
CA ASN A 87 1.72 -8.50 19.06
C ASN A 87 1.30 -7.04 18.91
N VAL A 88 0.74 -6.73 17.75
CA VAL A 88 0.42 -5.36 17.35
C VAL A 88 -0.65 -4.73 18.26
N CYS A 89 -0.44 -3.47 18.64
CA CYS A 89 -1.49 -2.65 19.23
C CYS A 89 -1.88 -1.47 18.34
N GLU A 90 -3.05 -0.90 18.57
CA GLU A 90 -3.58 0.24 17.80
C GLU A 90 -2.65 1.47 17.79
N LEU A 91 -1.91 1.69 18.87
CA LEU A 91 -0.91 2.76 18.95
C LEU A 91 0.26 2.50 18.00
N ASP A 92 0.68 1.25 17.79
CA ASP A 92 1.79 0.91 16.90
C ASP A 92 1.44 1.28 15.44
N LEU A 93 0.21 1.03 15.00
CA LEU A 93 -0.24 1.42 13.66
C LEU A 93 -0.24 2.94 13.47
N ILE A 94 -0.57 3.69 14.53
CA ILE A 94 -0.60 5.16 14.50
C ILE A 94 0.83 5.73 14.49
N PHE A 95 1.75 5.17 15.28
CA PHE A 95 3.12 5.67 15.37
C PHE A 95 4.01 5.20 14.21
N HIS A 96 3.70 4.05 13.60
CA HIS A 96 4.49 3.45 12.53
C HIS A 96 3.69 3.31 11.23
N THR A 97 3.01 4.38 10.82
CA THR A 97 2.18 4.37 9.61
C THR A 97 3.00 4.08 8.34
N ASP A 98 4.28 4.46 8.29
CA ASP A 98 5.17 4.15 7.17
C ASP A 98 5.35 2.63 6.98
N MET A 99 5.58 1.90 8.07
CA MET A 99 5.67 0.43 8.06
C MET A 99 4.35 -0.21 7.63
N VAL A 100 3.22 0.29 8.14
CA VAL A 100 1.88 -0.20 7.75
C VAL A 100 1.65 0.01 6.24
N HIS A 101 2.03 1.18 5.71
CA HIS A 101 1.93 1.46 4.28
C HIS A 101 2.85 0.59 3.43
N TYR A 102 4.04 0.24 3.94
CA TYR A 102 4.94 -0.69 3.28
C TYR A 102 4.35 -2.09 3.22
N VAL A 103 3.90 -2.64 4.36
CA VAL A 103 3.26 -3.97 4.41
C VAL A 103 2.04 -4.01 3.48
N LEU A 104 1.22 -2.95 3.48
CA LEU A 104 0.06 -2.87 2.59
C LEU A 104 0.47 -2.88 1.10
N GLN A 105 1.60 -2.27 0.74
CA GLN A 105 2.12 -2.25 -0.62
C GLN A 105 2.65 -3.62 -1.06
N GLU A 106 3.25 -4.39 -0.15
CA GLU A 106 3.68 -5.77 -0.42
C GLU A 106 2.48 -6.72 -0.58
N VAL A 107 1.39 -6.51 0.16
CA VAL A 107 0.16 -7.31 0.01
C VAL A 107 -0.63 -6.90 -1.23
N VAL A 108 -0.88 -5.60 -1.42
CA VAL A 108 -1.71 -5.06 -2.50
C VAL A 108 -1.07 -3.84 -3.14
N MET A 109 -0.83 -3.92 -4.45
CA MET A 109 -0.35 -2.77 -5.22
C MET A 109 -1.18 -2.56 -6.48
N GLY A 110 -1.58 -1.32 -6.72
CA GLY A 110 -2.33 -0.98 -7.92
C GLY A 110 -3.75 -1.56 -7.98
N GLY A 111 -4.25 -2.15 -6.89
CA GLY A 111 -5.52 -2.89 -6.86
C GLY A 111 -5.39 -4.37 -7.23
N MET A 112 -4.16 -4.89 -7.31
CA MET A 112 -3.88 -6.32 -7.46
C MET A 112 -3.23 -6.83 -6.17
N VAL A 113 -3.61 -8.04 -5.77
CA VAL A 113 -2.90 -8.77 -4.71
C VAL A 113 -1.56 -9.22 -5.28
N LEU A 114 -0.47 -8.91 -4.58
CA LEU A 114 0.88 -9.29 -4.97
C LEU A 114 1.31 -10.56 -4.25
N ASP A 115 1.25 -10.53 -2.92
CA ASP A 115 1.66 -11.64 -2.07
C ASP A 115 0.69 -11.78 -0.88
N THR A 116 0.46 -13.02 -0.47
CA THR A 116 -0.30 -13.38 0.74
C THR A 116 0.53 -14.25 1.69
N ASN A 117 1.76 -14.60 1.32
CA ASN A 117 2.66 -15.33 2.18
C ASN A 117 3.28 -14.38 3.21
N MET A 118 2.71 -14.39 4.42
CA MET A 118 3.17 -13.58 5.55
C MET A 118 4.69 -13.66 5.78
N ASN A 119 5.31 -14.83 5.61
CA ASN A 119 6.74 -14.99 5.89
C ASN A 119 7.60 -14.25 4.86
N GLU A 120 7.17 -14.22 3.60
CA GLU A 120 7.86 -13.49 2.54
C GLU A 120 7.72 -11.97 2.77
N ILE A 121 6.50 -11.52 3.06
CA ILE A 121 6.20 -10.10 3.32
C ILE A 121 6.97 -9.58 4.55
N VAL A 122 7.02 -10.35 5.64
CA VAL A 122 7.80 -10.00 6.84
C VAL A 122 9.29 -9.89 6.51
N ALA A 123 9.85 -10.86 5.76
CA ALA A 123 11.25 -10.83 5.36
C ALA A 123 11.59 -9.61 4.48
N GLN A 124 10.71 -9.23 3.56
CA GLN A 124 10.88 -8.02 2.75
C GLN A 124 10.79 -6.75 3.60
N THR A 125 9.85 -6.70 4.55
CA THR A 125 9.69 -5.58 5.48
C THR A 125 10.92 -5.39 6.37
N GLU A 126 11.49 -6.46 6.89
CA GLU A 126 12.73 -6.42 7.65
C GLU A 126 13.92 -5.97 6.81
N ALA A 127 14.03 -6.47 5.58
CA ALA A 127 15.08 -6.06 4.65
C ALA A 127 15.02 -4.55 4.36
N GLN A 128 13.82 -4.02 4.12
CA GLN A 128 13.59 -2.60 3.90
C GLN A 128 13.95 -1.76 5.14
N ASN A 129 13.50 -2.17 6.33
CA ASN A 129 13.80 -1.47 7.57
C ASN A 129 15.32 -1.41 7.86
N ARG A 130 16.08 -2.45 7.47
CA ARG A 130 17.55 -2.44 7.55
C ARG A 130 18.19 -1.44 6.60
N LEU A 131 17.65 -1.29 5.38
CA LEU A 131 18.15 -0.32 4.40
C LEU A 131 17.90 1.11 4.89
N GLU A 132 16.72 1.42 5.40
CA GLU A 132 16.38 2.74 5.95
C GLU A 132 17.29 3.13 7.12
N LYS A 133 17.61 2.18 8.02
CA LYS A 133 18.58 2.38 9.10
C LYS A 133 20.00 2.62 8.58
N SER A 134 20.39 1.96 7.49
CA SER A 134 21.71 2.13 6.88
C SER A 134 21.86 3.46 6.16
N GLU A 135 20.80 3.96 5.51
CA GLU A 135 20.74 5.26 4.86
C GLU A 135 20.75 6.41 5.90
N GLY A 136 20.11 6.21 7.06
CA GLY A 136 20.16 7.17 8.18
C GLY A 136 21.56 7.39 8.78
N CYS A 137 22.46 6.41 8.65
CA CYS A 137 23.85 6.51 9.11
C CYS A 137 24.73 7.34 8.15
N LEU A 138 24.34 7.49 6.88
CA LEU A 138 25.09 8.27 5.89
C LEU A 138 24.95 9.79 6.08
N SER A 139 23.96 10.25 6.85
CA SER A 139 23.74 11.69 7.13
C SER A 139 24.60 12.23 8.29
N ALA A 140 25.35 11.40 9.01
CA ALA A 140 26.11 11.81 10.20
C ALA A 140 27.65 11.68 10.06
N ALA A 141 28.17 11.44 8.84
CA ALA A 141 29.60 11.39 8.61
C ALA A 141 30.14 12.77 8.16
N PRO A 142 31.14 13.37 8.83
CA PRO A 142 31.77 14.59 8.35
C PRO A 142 32.43 14.33 6.99
N ALA A 143 32.28 15.27 6.06
CA ALA A 143 32.58 15.20 4.62
C ALA A 143 34.07 14.99 4.23
N ARG A 144 34.90 14.33 5.03
CA ARG A 144 36.35 14.18 4.80
C ARG A 144 36.87 12.76 4.55
N ALA A 145 36.00 11.77 4.36
CA ALA A 145 36.44 10.39 4.09
C ALA A 145 35.81 9.78 2.82
N MET A 146 35.77 10.51 1.71
CA MET A 146 35.55 9.92 0.37
C MET A 146 36.87 9.77 -0.38
N SER A 147 37.65 8.72 -0.13
CA SER A 147 38.75 8.38 -1.06
C SER A 147 39.00 6.91 -1.35
N THR A 148 38.37 5.94 -0.67
CA THR A 148 38.77 4.53 -0.84
C THR A 148 37.62 3.55 -0.64
N VAL A 149 36.70 3.46 -1.61
CA VAL A 149 36.06 2.18 -2.00
C VAL A 149 35.72 2.22 -3.50
N LYS A 150 36.73 2.15 -4.37
CA LYS A 150 36.59 1.70 -5.77
C LYS A 150 36.97 0.21 -5.82
N ASN A 151 36.16 -0.65 -5.21
CA ASN A 151 36.12 -2.10 -5.47
C ASN A 151 35.14 -2.76 -4.51
N ILE A 152 33.90 -2.95 -4.93
CA ILE A 152 33.15 -4.17 -4.69
C ILE A 152 32.09 -4.24 -5.78
N SER A 153 32.05 -5.40 -6.41
CA SER A 153 31.29 -5.78 -7.59
C SER A 153 29.85 -5.29 -7.58
N LEU A 154 29.48 -4.58 -8.64
CA LEU A 154 28.08 -4.49 -9.10
C LEU A 154 27.61 -5.91 -9.43
N LEU A 155 26.97 -6.55 -8.45
CA LEU A 155 26.16 -7.73 -8.70
C LEU A 155 24.98 -7.32 -9.57
N GLU A 156 24.86 -8.05 -10.67
CA GLU A 156 23.96 -7.86 -11.80
C GLU A 156 22.51 -7.59 -11.38
N MET A 157 21.93 -6.51 -11.95
CA MET A 157 20.49 -6.34 -12.04
C MET A 157 20.02 -6.89 -13.41
N PRO A 158 19.35 -8.04 -13.50
CA PRO A 158 18.65 -8.40 -14.73
C PRO A 158 17.26 -7.75 -14.73
N ARG A 159 17.15 -6.52 -15.23
CA ARG A 159 15.87 -6.00 -15.74
C ARG A 159 15.80 -6.21 -17.25
N ILE A 160 15.55 -7.45 -17.65
CA ILE A 160 15.04 -7.74 -19.00
C ILE A 160 13.51 -7.75 -18.90
N ILE A 161 12.90 -6.62 -19.23
CA ILE A 161 11.55 -6.61 -19.78
C ILE A 161 11.67 -5.93 -21.13
N ASN A 162 11.73 -6.73 -22.20
CA ASN A 162 11.54 -6.26 -23.55
C ASN A 162 10.08 -5.79 -23.68
N ILE A 163 9.85 -4.49 -23.69
CA ILE A 163 8.63 -3.91 -24.26
C ILE A 163 8.99 -3.43 -25.65
N GLY A 164 8.44 -4.11 -26.64
CA GLY A 164 8.63 -3.84 -28.06
C GLY A 164 8.32 -2.40 -28.44
N ASP A 165 9.15 -1.92 -29.36
CA ASP A 165 8.93 -0.87 -30.35
C ASP A 165 7.80 0.14 -30.08
N LEU A 166 8.10 1.18 -29.31
CA LEU A 166 7.44 2.47 -29.45
C LEU A 166 8.49 3.54 -29.82
N ASN A 167 8.62 3.78 -31.13
CA ASN A 167 9.40 4.89 -31.68
C ASN A 167 8.68 6.21 -31.43
N ILE A 168 9.02 6.92 -30.35
CA ILE A 168 8.55 8.28 -30.10
C ILE A 168 9.61 9.26 -30.60
N LYS A 169 9.32 9.90 -31.73
CA LYS A 169 10.12 10.99 -32.30
C LYS A 169 9.95 12.24 -31.43
N VAL A 170 11.01 12.62 -30.73
CA VAL A 170 11.06 13.85 -29.91
C VAL A 170 11.13 15.08 -30.85
N PRO A 171 10.25 16.09 -30.72
CA PRO A 171 10.42 17.35 -31.44
C PRO A 171 11.57 18.17 -30.84
N ASN A 172 12.37 18.79 -31.72
CA ASN A 172 13.59 19.52 -31.41
C ASN A 172 13.30 20.86 -30.68
N LEU A 173 13.96 21.07 -29.52
CA LEU A 173 13.79 22.23 -28.64
C LEU A 173 14.67 23.44 -29.05
N SER A 174 14.65 23.83 -30.33
CA SER A 174 15.40 25.01 -30.83
C SER A 174 14.53 26.20 -31.26
N GLN A 175 13.26 26.25 -30.85
CA GLN A 175 12.36 27.39 -31.12
C GLN A 175 11.95 28.22 -29.90
N PHE A 176 12.65 28.06 -28.77
CA PHE A 176 12.52 28.99 -27.64
C PHE A 176 13.87 29.69 -27.38
N VAL A 177 14.33 30.45 -28.37
CA VAL A 177 15.18 31.63 -28.20
C VAL A 177 14.69 32.70 -29.18
#